data_AF-A0A7Y0A8L9-F1
#
_entry.id   AF-A0A7Y0A8L9-F1
#
_cell.length_a   1.000
_cell.length_b   1.000
_cell.length_c   1.000
_cell.angle_alpha   90.00
_cell.angle_beta   90.00
_cell.angle_gamma   90.00
#
_symmetry.space_group_name_H-M   'P 1'
#
loop_
_entity.id
_entity.type
_entity.pdbx_description
1 polymer ?
#
loop_
_entity_poly.entity_id
_entity_poly.type
_entity_poly.pdbx_seq_one_letter_code
_entity_poly.pdbx_strand_id
1 'polypeptide(L)'
;MMRKAICLFIVGEKYRKMYDKSKAQFEMYARKCGADIKIINQPLDDKFHRPLLSQKLLIPDATKEYDMVLFMDLDIVISEKAPSAFDYLPENKFFGAILDPRGTEEFNKTWGHIPRILEETNEIYFTDRHFENNELLEGSINGGVFIFRPGKVAEIFKDYYFSDHNQGELNSFEETPFAYFSQINNWFEALPIEFNTQILYKIKGTDKGNSILEKEQKLPRFFLKYYYKKTGSCMYPTKAYKDYVNQIIAENYFIHFSGNYPIIYN
;
A
#
# COMPACT_ATOMS: atom_id res chain seq x y z
N MET A 1 23.02 -17.74 4.03
CA MET A 1 21.61 -17.60 4.50
C MET A 1 21.06 -16.37 3.81
N MET A 2 19.85 -16.43 3.25
CA MET A 2 19.24 -15.32 2.52
C MET A 2 18.93 -14.16 3.49
N ARG A 3 19.47 -12.96 3.23
CA ARG A 3 19.25 -11.75 4.04
C ARG A 3 17.94 -11.08 3.63
N LYS A 4 17.01 -11.01 4.57
CA LYS A 4 15.69 -10.40 4.39
C LYS A 4 15.56 -9.11 5.20
N ALA A 5 14.81 -8.13 4.70
CA ALA A 5 14.42 -6.96 5.48
C ALA A 5 12.95 -6.61 5.31
N ILE A 6 12.35 -6.07 6.37
CA ILE A 6 11.13 -5.27 6.30
C ILE A 6 11.54 -3.81 6.32
N CYS A 7 11.23 -3.09 5.25
CA CYS A 7 11.58 -1.69 5.07
C CYS A 7 10.41 -0.77 5.38
N LEU A 8 10.66 0.23 6.22
CA LEU A 8 9.68 1.26 6.62
C LEU A 8 10.22 2.65 6.25
N PHE A 9 9.39 3.45 5.58
CA PHE A 9 9.74 4.80 5.17
C PHE A 9 9.08 5.84 6.09
N ILE A 10 9.87 6.44 6.98
CA ILE A 10 9.44 7.23 8.13
C ILE A 10 10.02 8.65 8.04
N VAL A 11 9.61 9.39 7.01
CA VAL A 11 10.11 10.76 6.77
C VAL A 11 9.15 11.78 7.38
N GLY A 12 9.58 12.40 8.48
CA GLY A 12 8.86 13.48 9.15
C GLY A 12 8.13 13.06 10.44
N GLU A 13 7.87 14.04 11.29
CA GLU A 13 7.41 13.84 12.68
C GLU A 13 6.04 13.13 12.77
N LYS A 14 5.13 13.40 11.82
CA LYS A 14 3.83 12.72 11.76
C LYS A 14 4.01 11.21 11.64
N TYR A 15 4.85 10.78 10.70
CA TYR A 15 5.10 9.36 10.41
C TYR A 15 5.91 8.71 11.52
N ARG A 16 6.83 9.45 12.16
CA ARG A 16 7.54 8.98 13.36
C ARG A 16 6.57 8.62 14.49
N LYS A 17 5.62 9.51 14.80
CA LYS A 17 4.57 9.25 15.81
C LYS A 17 3.65 8.09 15.44
N MET A 18 3.40 7.86 14.15
CA MET A 18 2.65 6.68 13.71
C MET A 18 3.45 5.41 13.96
N TYR A 19 4.72 5.38 13.54
CA TYR A 19 5.60 4.24 13.79
C TYR A 19 5.76 3.93 15.28
N ASP A 20 5.94 4.94 16.14
CA ASP A 20 6.12 4.70 17.58
C ASP A 20 4.91 3.99 18.22
N LYS A 21 3.69 4.16 17.65
CA LYS A 21 2.48 3.44 18.08
C LYS A 21 2.38 2.01 17.56
N SER A 22 2.95 1.75 16.39
CA SER A 22 2.90 0.45 15.70
C SER A 22 4.23 -0.32 15.71
N LYS A 23 5.28 0.20 16.35
CA LYS A 23 6.62 -0.37 16.30
C LYS A 23 6.66 -1.85 16.69
N ALA A 24 5.96 -2.22 17.77
CA ALA A 24 5.98 -3.58 18.30
C ALA A 24 5.49 -4.63 17.29
N GLN A 25 4.44 -4.34 16.51
CA GLN A 25 3.92 -5.29 15.52
C GLN A 25 4.91 -5.52 14.37
N PHE A 26 5.56 -4.46 13.87
CA PHE A 26 6.57 -4.60 12.82
C PHE A 26 7.77 -5.43 13.31
N GLU A 27 8.27 -5.16 14.51
CA GLU A 27 9.37 -5.94 15.09
C GLU A 27 9.00 -7.41 15.34
N MET A 28 7.78 -7.67 15.81
CA MET A 28 7.27 -9.03 15.99
C MET A 28 7.19 -9.77 14.66
N TYR A 29 6.66 -9.13 13.62
CA TYR A 29 6.51 -9.74 12.30
C TYR A 29 7.86 -9.95 11.61
N ALA A 30 8.80 -9.01 11.74
CA ALA A 30 10.17 -9.16 11.25
C ALA A 30 10.88 -10.36 11.91
N ARG A 31 10.77 -10.50 13.23
CA ARG A 31 11.28 -11.69 13.96
C ARG A 31 10.65 -12.98 13.45
N LYS A 32 9.34 -13.01 13.25
CA LYS A 32 8.61 -14.17 12.70
C LYS A 32 9.13 -14.56 11.31
N CYS A 33 9.48 -13.58 10.48
CA CYS A 33 9.97 -13.81 9.12
C CYS A 33 11.48 -14.09 9.03
N GLY A 34 12.22 -13.95 10.13
CA GLY A 34 13.69 -13.97 10.11
C GLY A 34 14.27 -12.81 9.29
N ALA A 35 13.67 -11.63 9.39
CA ALA A 35 14.04 -10.43 8.65
C ALA A 35 14.53 -9.32 9.58
N ASP A 36 15.41 -8.46 9.06
CA ASP A 36 15.82 -7.22 9.71
C ASP A 36 14.73 -6.15 9.60
N ILE A 37 14.74 -5.16 10.49
CA ILE A 37 13.98 -3.91 10.31
C ILE A 37 14.91 -2.86 9.70
N LYS A 38 14.59 -2.40 8.49
CA LYS A 38 15.26 -1.28 7.83
C LYS A 38 14.38 -0.04 7.91
N ILE A 39 14.86 1.00 8.60
CA ILE A 39 14.18 2.29 8.67
C ILE A 39 14.88 3.28 7.76
N ILE A 40 14.13 3.90 6.86
CA ILE A 40 14.57 5.04 6.06
C ILE A 40 13.84 6.26 6.63
N ASN A 41 14.56 7.14 7.30
CA ASN A 41 14.00 8.28 8.05
C ASN A 41 14.37 9.66 7.46
N GLN A 42 15.02 9.66 6.30
CA GLN A 42 15.33 10.84 5.51
C GLN A 42 14.84 10.62 4.07
N PRO A 43 14.54 11.69 3.31
CA PRO A 43 14.37 11.58 1.87
C PRO A 43 15.56 10.85 1.23
N LEU A 44 15.27 9.96 0.29
CA LEU A 44 16.28 9.25 -0.51
C LEU A 44 16.85 10.12 -1.63
N ASP A 45 16.10 11.16 -2.01
CA ASP A 45 16.56 12.26 -2.86
C ASP A 45 16.26 13.59 -2.15
N ASP A 46 17.32 14.33 -1.81
CA ASP A 46 17.24 15.63 -1.14
C ASP A 46 16.91 16.78 -2.12
N LYS A 47 17.06 16.54 -3.43
CA LYS A 47 16.69 17.50 -4.48
C LYS A 47 15.23 17.39 -4.90
N PHE A 48 14.54 16.32 -4.50
CA PHE A 48 13.15 16.05 -4.83
C PHE A 48 12.86 16.15 -6.33
N HIS A 49 13.64 15.45 -7.16
CA HIS A 49 13.38 15.32 -8.60
C HIS A 49 11.93 14.87 -8.86
N ARG A 50 11.41 14.00 -7.99
CA ARG A 50 9.97 13.72 -7.86
C ARG A 50 9.50 13.87 -6.40
N PRO A 51 8.18 14.05 -6.16
CA PRO A 51 7.61 14.14 -4.82
C PRO A 51 8.00 12.97 -3.90
N LEU A 52 7.89 13.19 -2.58
CA LEU A 52 8.32 12.23 -1.56
C LEU A 52 7.72 10.83 -1.74
N LEU A 53 6.46 10.71 -2.15
CA LEU A 53 5.81 9.39 -2.40
C LEU A 53 6.55 8.61 -3.48
N SER A 54 6.91 9.26 -4.59
CA SER A 54 7.67 8.65 -5.67
C SER A 54 9.07 8.18 -5.25
N GLN A 55 9.63 8.68 -4.14
CA GLN A 55 10.93 8.22 -3.64
C GLN A 55 10.90 6.76 -3.16
N LYS A 56 9.72 6.15 -2.99
CA LYS A 56 9.62 4.69 -2.79
C LYS A 56 10.32 3.90 -3.90
N LEU A 57 10.39 4.43 -5.12
CA LEU A 57 11.14 3.84 -6.24
C LEU A 57 12.66 3.70 -5.99
N LEU A 58 13.21 4.50 -5.06
CA LEU A 58 14.61 4.47 -4.67
C LEU A 58 14.89 3.48 -3.53
N ILE A 59 13.85 2.96 -2.86
CA ILE A 59 14.01 2.02 -1.74
C ILE A 59 14.77 0.76 -2.17
N PRO A 60 14.51 0.17 -3.36
CA PRO A 60 15.30 -0.97 -3.82
C PRO A 60 16.80 -0.68 -3.96
N ASP A 61 17.18 0.52 -4.40
CA ASP A 61 18.60 0.91 -4.45
C ASP A 61 19.19 1.08 -3.04
N ALA A 62 18.44 1.68 -2.13
CA ALA A 62 18.83 1.93 -0.72
C ALA A 62 18.89 0.67 0.16
N THR A 63 18.48 -0.48 -0.38
CA THR A 63 18.40 -1.77 0.33
C THR A 63 19.10 -2.91 -0.41
N LYS A 64 20.02 -2.58 -1.33
CA LYS A 64 20.81 -3.54 -2.15
C LYS A 64 21.63 -4.53 -1.34
N GLU A 65 21.89 -4.26 -0.06
CA GLU A 65 22.52 -5.20 0.84
C GLU A 65 21.64 -6.42 1.19
N TYR A 66 20.34 -6.39 0.89
CA TYR A 66 19.42 -7.49 1.15
C TYR A 66 19.12 -8.31 -0.12
N ASP A 67 18.86 -9.60 0.07
CA ASP A 67 18.47 -10.50 -1.03
C ASP A 67 16.98 -10.34 -1.37
N MET A 68 16.16 -10.02 -0.36
CA MET A 68 14.73 -9.78 -0.51
C MET A 68 14.24 -8.77 0.53
N VAL A 69 13.36 -7.86 0.13
CA VAL A 69 12.85 -6.79 0.99
C VAL A 69 11.34 -6.71 0.84
N LEU A 70 10.64 -6.62 1.97
CA LEU A 70 9.22 -6.30 2.06
C LEU A 70 9.08 -4.84 2.49
N PHE A 71 8.49 -3.99 1.66
CA PHE A 71 8.06 -2.66 2.06
C PHE A 71 6.65 -2.71 2.67
N MET A 72 6.44 -1.91 3.71
CA MET A 72 5.13 -1.74 4.34
C MET A 72 4.89 -0.27 4.72
N ASP A 73 3.72 0.26 4.37
CA ASP A 73 3.24 1.55 4.89
C ASP A 73 2.97 1.48 6.41
N LEU A 74 3.04 2.62 7.09
CA LEU A 74 2.98 2.71 8.56
C LEU A 74 1.58 2.58 9.15
N ASP A 75 0.56 2.74 8.32
CA ASP A 75 -0.86 2.60 8.66
C ASP A 75 -1.36 1.19 8.38
N ILE A 76 -0.47 0.20 8.45
CA ILE A 76 -0.81 -1.21 8.38
C ILE A 76 -0.93 -1.80 9.79
N VAL A 77 -1.96 -2.62 9.99
CA VAL A 77 -2.09 -3.53 11.14
C VAL A 77 -1.86 -4.95 10.68
N ILE A 78 -0.93 -5.63 11.35
CA ILE A 78 -0.48 -6.99 11.06
C ILE A 78 -1.17 -7.95 12.04
N SER A 79 -1.90 -8.90 11.48
CA SER A 79 -2.52 -9.99 12.22
C SER A 79 -1.48 -10.99 12.71
N GLU A 80 -1.63 -11.53 13.92
CA GLU A 80 -0.68 -12.51 14.48
C GLU A 80 -0.58 -13.80 13.64
N LYS A 81 -1.67 -14.15 12.94
CA LYS A 81 -1.72 -15.30 12.04
C LYS A 81 -0.99 -15.09 10.71
N ALA A 82 -0.61 -13.84 10.36
CA ALA A 82 -0.01 -13.51 9.07
C ALA A 82 1.23 -14.39 8.78
N PRO A 83 1.27 -15.19 7.71
CA PRO A 83 2.45 -15.94 7.34
C PRO A 83 3.56 -14.99 6.86
N SER A 84 4.77 -15.52 6.63
CA SER A 84 5.87 -14.73 6.05
C SER A 84 5.52 -14.38 4.60
N ALA A 85 5.40 -13.08 4.28
CA ALA A 85 5.14 -12.62 2.92
C ALA A 85 6.29 -12.97 1.96
N PHE A 86 7.49 -13.18 2.49
CA PHE A 86 8.66 -13.65 1.73
C PHE A 86 8.46 -15.03 1.11
N ASP A 87 7.52 -15.82 1.62
CA ASP A 87 7.25 -17.17 1.13
C ASP A 87 6.32 -17.15 -0.10
N TYR A 88 5.78 -15.97 -0.45
CA TYR A 88 4.83 -15.75 -1.55
C TYR A 88 5.46 -15.06 -2.77
N LEU A 89 6.78 -14.82 -2.77
CA LEU A 89 7.49 -14.38 -3.97
C LEU A 89 8.31 -15.54 -4.55
N PRO A 90 7.87 -16.14 -5.67
CA PRO A 90 8.59 -17.24 -6.32
C PRO A 90 10.04 -16.90 -6.67
N GLU A 91 10.90 -17.91 -6.78
CA GLU A 91 12.33 -17.71 -7.09
C GLU A 91 12.57 -17.05 -8.45
N ASN A 92 11.70 -17.30 -9.43
CA ASN A 92 11.76 -16.73 -10.77
C ASN A 92 11.09 -15.35 -10.88
N LYS A 93 10.57 -14.80 -9.78
CA LYS A 93 9.94 -13.48 -9.71
C LYS A 93 10.78 -12.53 -8.86
N PHE A 94 10.66 -11.23 -9.14
CA PHE A 94 11.53 -10.20 -8.55
C PHE A 94 10.79 -9.03 -7.93
N PHE A 95 9.49 -8.93 -8.15
CA PHE A 95 8.63 -7.94 -7.53
C PHE A 95 7.25 -8.56 -7.31
N GLY A 96 6.66 -8.34 -6.14
CA GLY A 96 5.30 -8.77 -5.83
C GLY A 96 4.54 -7.68 -5.12
N ALA A 97 3.29 -7.49 -5.50
CA ALA A 97 2.37 -6.56 -4.86
C ALA A 97 0.93 -7.05 -5.07
N ILE A 98 -0.03 -6.35 -4.46
CA ILE A 98 -1.45 -6.69 -4.59
C ILE A 98 -2.01 -5.90 -5.77
N LEU A 99 -2.59 -6.61 -6.75
CA LEU A 99 -3.37 -6.00 -7.82
C LEU A 99 -4.60 -5.33 -7.24
N ASP A 100 -4.94 -4.15 -7.75
CA ASP A 100 -6.20 -3.52 -7.40
C ASP A 100 -7.37 -4.42 -7.82
N PRO A 101 -8.43 -4.56 -7.00
CA PRO A 101 -9.54 -5.49 -7.26
C PRO A 101 -10.53 -4.91 -8.28
N ARG A 102 -10.02 -4.27 -9.34
CA ARG A 102 -10.82 -3.61 -10.39
C ARG A 102 -11.84 -4.57 -10.97
N GLY A 103 -13.06 -4.07 -11.18
CA GLY A 103 -14.17 -4.85 -11.72
C GLY A 103 -14.89 -5.76 -10.70
N THR A 104 -14.37 -5.95 -9.49
CA THR A 104 -15.10 -6.67 -8.44
C THR A 104 -16.30 -5.86 -7.93
N GLU A 105 -17.31 -6.54 -7.36
CA GLU A 105 -18.48 -5.87 -6.77
C GLU A 105 -18.07 -4.86 -5.67
N GLU A 106 -17.12 -5.25 -4.81
CA GLU A 106 -16.63 -4.41 -3.72
C GLU A 106 -15.94 -3.13 -4.24
N PHE A 107 -15.11 -3.26 -5.28
CA PHE A 107 -14.46 -2.13 -5.95
C PHE A 107 -15.49 -1.22 -6.62
N ASN A 108 -16.42 -1.78 -7.38
CA ASN A 108 -17.45 -1.04 -8.10
C ASN A 108 -18.36 -0.27 -7.14
N LYS A 109 -18.76 -0.87 -6.02
CA LYS A 109 -19.51 -0.18 -4.96
C LYS A 109 -18.71 0.95 -4.33
N THR A 110 -17.42 0.72 -4.05
CA THR A 110 -16.53 1.73 -3.45
C THR A 110 -16.39 2.97 -4.34
N TRP A 111 -16.22 2.76 -5.64
CA TRP A 111 -15.93 3.82 -6.61
C TRP A 111 -17.12 4.23 -7.48
N GLY A 112 -18.34 3.76 -7.18
CA GLY A 112 -19.57 4.05 -7.93
C GLY A 112 -19.89 5.54 -8.15
N HIS A 113 -19.25 6.42 -7.39
CA HIS A 113 -19.39 7.87 -7.49
C HIS A 113 -18.38 8.53 -8.44
N ILE A 114 -17.43 7.77 -9.02
CA ILE A 114 -16.39 8.26 -9.94
C ILE A 114 -16.36 7.34 -11.18
N PRO A 115 -17.21 7.61 -12.21
CA PRO A 115 -17.36 6.75 -13.39
C PRO A 115 -16.03 6.43 -14.09
N ARG A 116 -15.14 7.43 -14.22
CA ARG A 116 -13.81 7.25 -14.83
C ARG A 116 -13.01 6.08 -14.23
N ILE A 117 -13.07 5.87 -12.91
CA ILE A 117 -12.33 4.77 -12.25
C ILE A 117 -12.90 3.40 -12.66
N LEU A 118 -14.21 3.32 -12.91
CA LEU A 118 -14.89 2.09 -13.30
C LEU A 118 -14.70 1.77 -14.79
N GLU A 119 -14.53 2.81 -15.61
CA GLU A 119 -14.33 2.70 -17.06
C GLU A 119 -12.85 2.50 -17.44
N GLU A 120 -11.92 2.83 -16.55
CA GLU A 120 -10.47 2.67 -16.75
C GLU A 120 -10.10 1.17 -16.79
N THR A 121 -9.77 0.69 -17.99
CA THR A 121 -9.18 -0.64 -18.20
C THR A 121 -7.72 -0.67 -17.79
N ASN A 122 -7.12 -1.86 -17.70
CA ASN A 122 -5.68 -2.00 -17.44
C ASN A 122 -4.85 -1.26 -18.49
N GLU A 123 -5.18 -1.40 -19.77
CA GLU A 123 -4.52 -0.67 -20.86
C GLU A 123 -4.64 0.84 -20.65
N ILE A 124 -5.86 1.35 -20.43
CA ILE A 124 -6.12 2.78 -20.24
C ILE A 124 -5.36 3.32 -19.02
N TYR A 125 -5.31 2.57 -17.91
CA TYR A 125 -4.56 2.98 -16.72
C TYR A 125 -3.10 3.32 -17.02
N PHE A 126 -2.42 2.50 -17.83
CA PHE A 126 -1.02 2.73 -18.18
C PHE A 126 -0.85 3.78 -19.28
N THR A 127 -1.68 3.76 -20.33
CA THR A 127 -1.56 4.71 -21.46
C THR A 127 -1.93 6.14 -21.07
N ASP A 128 -2.93 6.34 -20.20
CA ASP A 128 -3.26 7.65 -19.62
C ASP A 128 -2.12 8.23 -18.78
N ARG A 129 -1.18 7.38 -18.36
CA ARG A 129 0.05 7.76 -17.63
C ARG A 129 1.29 7.73 -18.51
N HIS A 130 1.06 7.77 -19.83
CA HIS A 130 2.04 7.84 -20.91
C HIS A 130 2.99 6.65 -21.00
N PHE A 131 2.62 5.50 -20.45
CA PHE A 131 3.34 4.25 -20.70
C PHE A 131 2.81 3.56 -21.97
N GLU A 132 3.67 2.83 -22.66
CA GLU A 132 3.27 2.05 -23.83
C GLU A 132 2.45 0.83 -23.39
N ASN A 133 1.38 0.50 -24.13
CA ASN A 133 0.64 -0.72 -23.88
C ASN A 133 1.53 -1.97 -24.12
N ASN A 134 1.28 -3.03 -23.36
CA ASN A 134 2.00 -4.30 -23.47
C ASN A 134 1.09 -5.46 -23.04
N GLU A 135 1.20 -6.61 -23.70
CA GLU A 135 0.36 -7.78 -23.46
C GLU A 135 0.55 -8.43 -22.07
N LEU A 136 1.67 -8.16 -21.40
CA LEU A 136 1.98 -8.66 -20.06
C LEU A 136 1.36 -7.81 -18.94
N LEU A 137 0.69 -6.70 -19.26
CA LEU A 137 0.09 -5.83 -18.26
C LEU A 137 -1.12 -6.51 -17.60
N GLU A 138 -1.00 -6.78 -16.31
CA GLU A 138 -2.03 -7.41 -15.48
C GLU A 138 -2.94 -6.39 -14.78
N GLY A 139 -2.45 -5.19 -14.50
CA GLY A 139 -3.23 -4.11 -13.90
C GLY A 139 -2.49 -3.25 -12.89
N SER A 140 -3.21 -2.27 -12.33
CA SER A 140 -2.67 -1.38 -11.30
C SER A 140 -2.48 -2.11 -9.96
N ILE A 141 -1.60 -1.58 -9.13
CA ILE A 141 -1.29 -2.12 -7.80
C ILE A 141 -1.48 -1.03 -6.73
N ASN A 142 -1.62 -1.45 -5.47
CA ASN A 142 -1.47 -0.54 -4.34
C ASN A 142 -0.04 -0.56 -3.79
N GLY A 143 0.57 0.63 -3.60
CA GLY A 143 1.94 0.83 -3.15
C GLY A 143 2.16 0.73 -1.63
N GLY A 144 1.16 0.27 -0.88
CA GLY A 144 1.25 0.13 0.57
C GLY A 144 2.00 -1.11 1.04
N VAL A 145 2.00 -2.18 0.23
CA VAL A 145 2.74 -3.42 0.50
C VAL A 145 3.30 -3.95 -0.80
N PHE A 146 4.62 -4.10 -0.86
CA PHE A 146 5.28 -4.74 -1.98
C PHE A 146 6.57 -5.43 -1.52
N ILE A 147 6.88 -6.55 -2.16
CA ILE A 147 8.07 -7.35 -1.90
C ILE A 147 8.94 -7.38 -3.16
N PHE A 148 10.26 -7.36 -3.01
CA PHE A 148 11.15 -7.30 -4.16
C PHE A 148 12.52 -7.90 -3.87
N ARG A 149 13.25 -8.19 -4.96
CA ARG A 149 14.66 -8.58 -4.96
C ARG A 149 15.49 -7.39 -5.44
N PRO A 150 16.13 -6.63 -4.52
CA PRO A 150 16.82 -5.37 -4.85
C PRO A 150 17.78 -5.48 -6.04
N GLY A 151 18.58 -6.55 -6.06
CA GLY A 151 19.61 -6.78 -7.08
C GLY A 151 19.08 -6.87 -8.51
N LYS A 152 17.78 -7.11 -8.72
CA LYS A 152 17.18 -7.16 -10.06
C LYS A 152 16.45 -5.87 -10.44
N VAL A 153 15.73 -5.26 -9.49
CA VAL A 153 14.76 -4.20 -9.82
C VAL A 153 15.28 -2.79 -9.58
N ALA A 154 16.34 -2.64 -8.77
CA ALA A 154 16.73 -1.33 -8.26
C ALA A 154 17.17 -0.33 -9.33
N GLU A 155 17.93 -0.78 -10.33
CA GLU A 155 18.42 0.09 -11.40
C GLU A 155 17.26 0.65 -12.23
N ILE A 156 16.34 -0.20 -12.69
CA ILE A 156 15.19 0.24 -13.50
C ILE A 156 14.31 1.25 -12.75
N PHE A 157 14.00 1.00 -11.48
CA PHE A 157 13.16 1.93 -10.73
C PHE A 157 13.87 3.26 -10.43
N LYS A 158 15.19 3.22 -10.18
CA LYS A 158 16.01 4.41 -10.00
C LYS A 158 16.11 5.22 -11.29
N ASP A 159 16.34 4.56 -12.41
CA ASP A 159 16.42 5.21 -13.72
C ASP A 159 15.10 5.88 -14.08
N TYR A 160 13.97 5.20 -13.84
CA TYR A 160 12.66 5.84 -13.99
C TYR A 160 12.50 7.05 -13.07
N TYR A 161 12.88 6.92 -11.79
CA TYR A 161 12.80 8.02 -10.83
C TYR A 161 13.51 9.27 -11.38
N PHE A 162 14.72 9.13 -11.92
CA PHE A 162 15.49 10.25 -12.49
C PHE A 162 15.23 10.56 -13.97
N SER A 163 14.34 9.82 -14.63
CA SER A 163 13.96 10.07 -16.02
C SER A 163 13.08 11.33 -16.17
N ASP A 164 12.94 11.79 -17.41
CA ASP A 164 12.02 12.86 -17.80
C ASP A 164 10.58 12.36 -18.02
N HIS A 165 10.27 11.08 -17.75
CA HIS A 165 8.93 10.54 -17.94
C HIS A 165 7.91 11.26 -17.05
N ASN A 166 6.88 11.82 -17.67
CA ASN A 166 5.77 12.45 -16.97
C ASN A 166 4.53 11.56 -17.07
N GLN A 167 3.86 11.29 -15.94
CA GLN A 167 2.61 10.50 -15.91
C GLN A 167 1.35 11.33 -16.22
N GLY A 168 1.49 12.62 -16.53
CA GLY A 168 0.35 13.50 -16.82
C GLY A 168 -0.51 13.79 -15.59
N GLU A 169 -1.76 14.17 -15.83
CA GLU A 169 -2.73 14.58 -14.78
C GLU A 169 -3.18 13.42 -13.88
N LEU A 170 -3.03 12.18 -14.35
CA LEU A 170 -3.43 10.97 -13.63
C LEU A 170 -2.27 10.29 -12.91
N ASN A 171 -1.23 11.06 -12.56
CA ASN A 171 -0.06 10.58 -11.84
C ASN A 171 -0.42 9.72 -10.61
N SER A 172 0.07 8.48 -10.58
CA SER A 172 -0.06 7.55 -9.44
C SER A 172 1.29 7.27 -8.78
N PHE A 173 2.20 8.26 -8.84
CA PHE A 173 3.49 8.30 -8.18
C PHE A 173 4.32 7.03 -8.44
N GLU A 174 4.62 6.26 -7.39
CA GLU A 174 5.39 5.02 -7.46
C GLU A 174 4.60 3.82 -7.99
N GLU A 175 3.27 3.81 -7.85
CA GLU A 175 2.45 2.62 -8.12
C GLU A 175 2.51 2.21 -9.59
N THR A 176 2.30 3.17 -10.50
CA THR A 176 2.36 2.92 -11.95
C THR A 176 3.70 2.36 -12.41
N PRO A 177 4.86 3.01 -12.14
CA PRO A 177 6.15 2.49 -12.59
C PRO A 177 6.51 1.16 -11.92
N PHE A 178 6.14 0.93 -10.66
CA PHE A 178 6.31 -0.38 -10.04
C PHE A 178 5.54 -1.47 -10.80
N ALA A 179 4.24 -1.25 -11.04
CA ALA A 179 3.41 -2.19 -11.79
C ALA A 179 3.94 -2.38 -13.22
N TYR A 180 4.18 -1.28 -13.93
CA TYR A 180 4.57 -1.31 -15.34
C TYR A 180 5.86 -2.09 -15.57
N PHE A 181 6.98 -1.65 -14.97
CA PHE A 181 8.27 -2.27 -15.24
C PHE A 181 8.37 -3.69 -14.70
N SER A 182 7.69 -4.02 -13.59
CA SER A 182 7.69 -5.39 -13.10
C SER A 182 6.90 -6.33 -14.02
N GLN A 183 5.75 -5.89 -14.55
CA GLN A 183 4.89 -6.71 -15.39
C GLN A 183 5.48 -6.93 -16.79
N ILE A 184 5.94 -5.86 -17.47
CA ILE A 184 6.48 -6.01 -18.84
C ILE A 184 7.78 -6.82 -18.90
N ASN A 185 8.49 -6.93 -17.78
CA ASN A 185 9.69 -7.77 -17.67
C ASN A 185 9.38 -9.18 -17.13
N ASN A 186 8.11 -9.53 -16.95
CA ASN A 186 7.65 -10.79 -16.36
C ASN A 186 8.24 -11.07 -14.96
N TRP A 187 8.51 -10.00 -14.19
CA TRP A 187 9.03 -10.07 -12.82
C TRP A 187 7.95 -10.07 -11.76
N PHE A 188 6.73 -9.66 -12.14
CA PHE A 188 5.60 -9.46 -11.25
C PHE A 188 5.01 -10.77 -10.76
N GLU A 189 4.63 -10.77 -9.47
CA GLU A 189 3.79 -11.77 -8.82
C GLU A 189 2.64 -11.06 -8.10
N ALA A 190 1.40 -11.44 -8.41
CA ALA A 190 0.24 -10.96 -7.67
C ALA A 190 0.18 -11.63 -6.30
N LEU A 191 0.44 -10.87 -5.23
CA LEU A 191 0.33 -11.37 -3.87
C LEU A 191 -1.14 -11.57 -3.47
N PRO A 192 -1.44 -12.50 -2.55
CA PRO A 192 -2.79 -12.66 -2.00
C PRO A 192 -3.31 -11.36 -1.37
N ILE A 193 -4.60 -11.06 -1.58
CA ILE A 193 -5.24 -9.81 -1.13
C ILE A 193 -5.20 -9.64 0.40
N GLU A 194 -5.09 -10.75 1.13
CA GLU A 194 -4.97 -10.78 2.59
C GLU A 194 -3.72 -10.05 3.07
N PHE A 195 -2.69 -9.89 2.23
CA PHE A 195 -1.47 -9.12 2.53
C PHE A 195 -1.60 -7.63 2.28
N ASN A 196 -2.73 -7.10 1.80
CA ASN A 196 -2.95 -5.65 1.72
C ASN A 196 -4.45 -5.33 1.65
N THR A 197 -5.21 -5.85 2.61
CA THR A 197 -6.66 -5.63 2.64
C THR A 197 -6.93 -4.18 3.05
N GLN A 198 -7.35 -3.35 2.10
CA GLN A 198 -7.62 -1.94 2.35
C GLN A 198 -8.98 -1.76 3.03
N ILE A 199 -8.98 -1.07 4.17
CA ILE A 199 -10.20 -0.82 4.95
C ILE A 199 -11.23 0.00 4.17
N LEU A 200 -10.78 0.84 3.23
CA LEU A 200 -11.63 1.61 2.33
C LEU A 200 -12.65 0.72 1.61
N TYR A 201 -12.19 -0.38 1.01
CA TYR A 201 -13.04 -1.33 0.29
C TYR A 201 -14.01 -2.02 1.24
N LYS A 202 -13.54 -2.44 2.42
CA LYS A 202 -14.40 -3.11 3.40
C LYS A 202 -15.47 -2.19 3.97
N ILE A 203 -15.20 -0.89 4.09
CA ILE A 203 -16.13 0.10 4.64
C ILE A 203 -17.12 0.62 3.59
N LYS A 204 -16.67 0.92 2.36
CA LYS A 204 -17.55 1.49 1.31
C LYS A 204 -18.10 0.46 0.32
N GLY A 205 -17.41 -0.65 0.14
CA GLY A 205 -17.72 -1.67 -0.86
C GLY A 205 -18.59 -2.81 -0.36
N THR A 206 -18.94 -2.84 0.94
CA THR A 206 -19.73 -3.93 1.52
C THR A 206 -20.95 -3.41 2.26
N ASP A 207 -22.03 -4.20 2.28
CA ASP A 207 -23.28 -3.83 2.94
C ASP A 207 -23.08 -3.64 4.46
N LYS A 208 -22.23 -4.49 5.05
CA LYS A 208 -21.85 -4.38 6.47
C LYS A 208 -21.08 -3.08 6.76
N GLY A 209 -20.10 -2.74 5.91
CA GLY A 209 -19.38 -1.48 5.99
C GLY A 209 -20.28 -0.26 5.86
N ASN A 210 -21.20 -0.28 4.87
CA ASN A 210 -22.17 0.78 4.65
C ASN A 210 -23.08 0.98 5.87
N SER A 211 -23.52 -0.09 6.53
CA SER A 211 -24.28 0.02 7.78
C SER A 211 -23.53 0.71 8.93
N ILE A 212 -22.19 0.66 8.93
CA ILE A 212 -21.34 1.34 9.90
C ILE A 212 -21.23 2.82 9.56
N LEU A 213 -21.07 3.15 8.27
CA LEU A 213 -21.09 4.53 7.79
C LEU A 213 -22.42 5.21 8.13
N GLU A 214 -23.55 4.55 7.92
CA GLU A 214 -24.87 5.08 8.27
C GLU A 214 -25.02 5.38 9.76
N LYS A 215 -24.46 4.52 10.63
CA LYS A 215 -24.45 4.74 12.08
C LYS A 215 -23.62 5.96 12.45
N GLU A 216 -22.47 6.15 11.80
CA GLU A 216 -21.61 7.31 12.02
C GLU A 216 -22.26 8.61 11.54
N GLN A 217 -22.96 8.59 10.40
CA GLN A 217 -23.66 9.75 9.84
C GLN A 217 -24.78 10.29 10.74
N LYS A 218 -25.26 9.50 11.70
CA LYS A 218 -26.21 9.95 12.74
C LYS A 218 -25.55 10.83 13.80
N LEU A 219 -24.22 10.87 13.88
CA LEU A 219 -23.51 11.75 14.80
C LEU A 219 -23.60 13.21 14.34
N PRO A 220 -23.58 14.18 15.27
CA PRO A 220 -23.66 15.59 14.90
C PRO A 220 -22.53 16.03 13.97
N ARG A 221 -22.86 16.69 12.85
CA ARG A 221 -21.87 17.13 11.85
C ARG A 221 -20.74 17.99 12.42
N PHE A 222 -21.05 18.84 13.40
CA PHE A 222 -20.04 19.68 14.05
C PHE A 222 -19.00 18.85 14.80
N PHE A 223 -19.43 17.73 15.41
CA PHE A 223 -18.56 16.79 16.12
C PHE A 223 -17.65 16.05 15.12
N LEU A 224 -18.21 15.54 14.03
CA LEU A 224 -17.43 14.86 12.98
C LEU A 224 -16.38 15.79 12.35
N LYS A 225 -16.77 17.04 12.04
CA LYS A 225 -15.83 18.05 11.52
C LYS A 225 -14.72 18.38 12.51
N TYR A 226 -15.06 18.52 13.79
CA TYR A 226 -14.08 18.75 14.85
C TYR A 226 -13.10 17.58 14.97
N TYR A 227 -13.63 16.35 14.96
CA TYR A 227 -12.84 15.13 15.02
C TYR A 227 -11.87 14.99 13.84
N TYR A 228 -12.34 15.19 12.60
CA TYR A 228 -11.50 15.21 11.41
C TYR A 228 -10.39 16.25 11.53
N LYS A 229 -10.72 17.49 11.94
CA LYS A 229 -9.70 18.55 12.12
C LYS A 229 -8.63 18.20 13.15
N LYS A 230 -8.99 17.43 14.19
CA LYS A 230 -8.07 17.04 15.27
C LYS A 230 -7.23 15.82 14.94
N THR A 231 -7.76 14.88 14.20
CA THR A 231 -7.14 13.55 14.00
C THR A 231 -6.67 13.31 12.57
N GLY A 232 -7.22 14.04 11.60
CA GLY A 232 -7.09 13.75 10.17
C GLY A 232 -7.92 12.56 9.71
N SER A 233 -8.69 11.90 10.60
CA SER A 233 -9.41 10.69 10.26
C SER A 233 -10.78 10.98 9.66
N CYS A 234 -11.09 10.33 8.54
CA CYS A 234 -12.30 10.54 7.74
C CYS A 234 -13.60 10.06 8.42
N MET A 235 -13.49 9.27 9.48
CA MET A 235 -14.63 8.80 10.26
C MET A 235 -14.32 8.68 11.75
N TYR A 236 -15.34 8.76 12.60
CA TYR A 236 -15.22 8.52 14.04
C TYR A 236 -15.23 7.00 14.36
N PRO A 237 -14.25 6.47 15.13
CA PRO A 237 -14.16 5.04 15.44
C PRO A 237 -15.17 4.64 16.54
N THR A 238 -16.44 4.54 16.15
CA THR A 238 -17.52 4.00 17.02
C THR A 238 -17.22 2.56 17.46
N LYS A 239 -17.94 2.07 18.48
CA LYS A 239 -17.85 0.65 18.87
C LYS A 239 -18.09 -0.29 17.68
N ALA A 240 -19.12 -0.01 16.86
CA ALA A 240 -19.43 -0.81 15.69
C ALA A 240 -18.28 -0.83 14.65
N TYR A 241 -17.61 0.31 14.46
CA TYR A 241 -16.41 0.36 13.61
C TYR A 241 -15.28 -0.49 14.17
N LYS A 242 -14.96 -0.35 15.46
CA LYS A 242 -13.91 -1.12 16.12
C LYS A 242 -14.16 -2.63 16.05
N ASP A 243 -15.38 -3.05 16.37
CA ASP A 243 -15.77 -4.46 16.33
C ASP A 243 -15.64 -5.04 14.91
N TYR A 244 -16.02 -4.27 13.88
CA TYR A 244 -15.88 -4.71 12.50
C TYR A 244 -14.43 -4.75 12.03
N VAL A 245 -13.63 -3.74 12.34
CA VAL A 245 -12.19 -3.73 12.01
C VAL A 245 -11.49 -4.91 12.67
N ASN A 246 -11.78 -5.22 13.93
CA ASN A 246 -11.21 -6.37 14.62
C ASN A 246 -11.59 -7.70 13.95
N GLN A 247 -12.83 -7.83 13.46
CA GLN A 247 -13.22 -8.99 12.66
C GLN A 247 -12.40 -9.07 11.35
N ILE A 248 -12.23 -7.97 10.63
CA ILE A 248 -11.44 -7.94 9.39
C ILE A 248 -9.97 -8.33 9.68
N ILE A 249 -9.38 -7.84 10.78
CA ILE A 249 -8.03 -8.23 11.23
C ILE A 249 -7.95 -9.73 11.51
N ALA A 250 -8.99 -10.31 12.12
CA ALA A 250 -9.04 -11.75 12.39
C ALA A 250 -9.18 -12.59 11.11
N GLU A 251 -9.72 -12.02 10.03
CA GLU A 251 -9.94 -12.69 8.74
C GLU A 251 -8.75 -12.56 7.78
N ASN A 252 -7.92 -11.52 7.87
CA ASN A 252 -6.84 -11.25 6.91
C ASN A 252 -5.44 -11.23 7.56
N TYR A 253 -4.39 -10.95 6.78
CA TYR A 253 -3.01 -10.86 7.28
C TYR A 253 -2.62 -9.41 7.58
N PHE A 254 -2.71 -8.51 6.60
CA PHE A 254 -2.41 -7.08 6.76
C PHE A 254 -3.64 -6.25 6.42
N ILE A 255 -4.01 -5.34 7.32
CA ILE A 255 -5.08 -4.36 7.10
C ILE A 255 -4.45 -2.99 6.88
N HIS A 256 -4.71 -2.40 5.72
CA HIS A 256 -4.18 -1.10 5.32
C HIS A 256 -5.26 -0.02 5.50
N PHE A 257 -4.95 1.03 6.25
CA PHE A 257 -5.90 2.08 6.64
C PHE A 257 -5.96 3.28 5.66
N SER A 258 -5.32 3.18 4.50
CA SER A 258 -5.41 4.12 3.37
C SER A 258 -5.23 5.59 3.76
N GLY A 259 -4.37 5.87 4.74
CA GLY A 259 -3.91 7.18 5.19
C GLY A 259 -4.87 8.00 6.05
N ASN A 260 -6.18 7.76 5.99
CA ASN A 260 -7.18 8.58 6.68
C ASN A 260 -8.23 7.80 7.48
N TYR A 261 -8.25 6.47 7.49
CA TYR A 261 -9.14 5.73 8.37
C TYR A 261 -8.53 5.61 9.78
N PRO A 262 -9.36 5.64 10.85
CA PRO A 262 -8.85 5.46 12.21
C PRO A 262 -8.23 4.07 12.42
N ILE A 263 -6.93 4.02 12.68
CA ILE A 263 -6.24 2.77 13.04
C ILE A 263 -6.71 2.31 14.42
N ILE A 264 -7.05 1.03 14.53
CA ILE A 264 -7.36 0.37 15.80
C ILE A 264 -6.07 -0.31 16.28
N TYR A 265 -5.39 0.34 17.22
CA TYR A 265 -4.25 -0.25 17.92
C TYR A 265 -4.78 -1.20 19.00
N ASN A 266 -4.24 -2.41 19.03
CA ASN A 266 -4.47 -3.38 20.11
C ASN A 266 -3.70 -3.00 21.37
#